data_AF-A0A4R5NM76-F1
#
_entry.id   AF-A0A4R5NM76-F1
#
_cell.length_a   1.000
_cell.length_b   1.000
_cell.length_c   1.000
_cell.angle_alpha   90.00
_cell.angle_beta   90.00
_cell.angle_gamma   90.00
#
_symmetry.space_group_name_H-M   'P 1'
#
loop_
_entity.id
_entity.type
_entity.pdbx_description
1 polymer ?
#
loop_
_entity_poly.entity_id
_entity_poly.type
_entity_poly.pdbx_seq_one_letter_code
_entity_poly.pdbx_strand_id
1 'polypeptide(L)'
;MNYINEATGDLIQSKKIYGKIGGDYQADGPYQPDKLTVNGDSYTLDKDKLPANIKGQFSDQTPAVNYYYKKDATPVTPTNNSAAVTVNYINEENNDLIQSKKIYGKNGDSYQADGPYQPDKLTVNGDSYTLDKAKLPDNINGKFTENAPAVNYYYKKDATPVTPTDNSATVTVNYINEATGALIQSKKIYGKINDSYRADGSYQPQTLTVNGQTYTLDTDRLPNNITGTYSDKTPDVNYYYKQKQTPVTPVNPPINPVNPVTPVNPTPTPSPQPTPGTTTDNQFGKIAKKGEVVYSLKKIYLYKDKTFKKADRQFGYVKKPRVFRPMFVVTDYAKSNAGRLRYKVRDVNHLSKTDGWTGYITTNFDYVRPVYYHSSHQTLTVINPRGVNEYLNKNLTGKVKNIKQGTVLHVTGFVKHNLTTRYVLSNGHYITGNRKLVKMGKIKQPHQLKATHFINRYADPNLAKRNGHFKKGTKLVIKRYTFSHEASLTKSGTMRYAVKGGYVTANQKYVKVIK
;
A
#
# COMPACT_ATOMS: atom_id res chain seq x y z
N MET A 1 3.72 1.77 -27.12
CA MET A 1 2.63 2.76 -26.99
C MET A 1 3.23 4.08 -26.58
N ASN A 2 2.64 5.16 -27.09
CA ASN A 2 3.08 6.53 -26.87
C ASN A 2 1.98 7.29 -26.15
N TYR A 3 2.38 8.22 -25.28
CA TYR A 3 1.48 9.11 -24.57
C TYR A 3 1.84 10.52 -25.05
N ILE A 4 0.90 11.20 -25.70
CA ILE A 4 1.15 12.36 -26.55
C ILE A 4 0.37 13.56 -25.99
N ASN A 5 1.00 14.73 -25.95
CA ASN A 5 0.32 15.99 -25.64
C ASN A 5 -0.55 16.38 -26.83
N GLU A 6 -1.86 16.44 -26.63
CA GLU A 6 -2.82 16.72 -27.68
C GLU A 6 -2.63 18.10 -28.31
N ALA A 7 -2.22 19.09 -27.52
CA ALA A 7 -2.10 20.48 -27.96
C ALA A 7 -0.82 20.78 -28.74
N THR A 8 0.23 19.96 -28.61
CA THR A 8 1.55 20.20 -29.24
C THR A 8 2.07 19.04 -30.09
N GLY A 9 1.49 17.84 -29.98
CA GLY A 9 1.99 16.62 -30.61
C GLY A 9 3.19 15.98 -29.90
N ASP A 10 3.69 16.58 -28.80
CA ASP A 10 4.90 16.10 -28.11
C ASP A 10 4.72 14.74 -27.42
N LEU A 11 5.77 13.93 -27.41
CA LEU A 11 5.82 12.68 -26.67
C LEU A 11 6.04 12.93 -25.17
N ILE A 12 4.97 12.93 -24.37
CA ILE A 12 5.01 13.04 -22.90
C ILE A 12 5.84 11.90 -22.30
N GLN A 13 5.60 10.66 -22.76
CA GLN A 13 6.39 9.47 -22.42
C GLN A 13 6.07 8.34 -23.41
N SER A 14 6.87 7.26 -23.39
CA SER A 14 6.56 6.02 -24.11
C SER A 14 6.72 4.79 -23.22
N LYS A 15 6.04 3.70 -23.59
CA LYS A 15 6.07 2.41 -22.87
C LYS A 15 6.08 1.28 -23.90
N LYS A 16 7.06 0.39 -23.82
CA LYS A 16 7.18 -0.78 -24.69
C LYS A 16 6.47 -1.99 -24.07
N ILE A 17 5.70 -2.69 -24.90
CA ILE A 17 5.18 -4.04 -24.63
C ILE A 17 5.94 -5.02 -25.52
N TYR A 18 6.01 -6.28 -25.09
CA TYR A 18 6.77 -7.33 -25.77
C TYR A 18 5.95 -8.62 -25.73
N GLY A 19 5.87 -9.31 -26.86
CA GLY A 19 5.26 -10.63 -27.01
C GLY A 19 6.00 -11.45 -28.06
N LYS A 20 5.43 -12.59 -28.43
CA LYS A 20 5.86 -13.35 -29.62
C LYS A 20 5.10 -12.83 -30.84
N ILE A 21 5.72 -12.91 -32.01
CA ILE A 21 5.03 -12.75 -33.31
C ILE A 21 3.82 -13.71 -33.36
N GLY A 22 2.68 -13.23 -33.84
CA GLY A 22 1.39 -13.94 -33.84
C GLY A 22 0.69 -14.01 -32.47
N GLY A 23 1.28 -13.48 -31.40
CA GLY A 23 0.65 -13.41 -30.08
C GLY A 23 -0.17 -12.14 -29.90
N ASP A 24 -1.29 -12.22 -29.18
CA ASP A 24 -2.17 -11.07 -28.92
C ASP A 24 -1.52 -10.02 -27.99
N TYR A 25 -1.93 -8.76 -28.18
CA TYR A 25 -1.68 -7.66 -27.25
C TYR A 25 -2.96 -6.91 -26.89
N GLN A 26 -2.94 -6.30 -25.71
CA GLN A 26 -3.99 -5.45 -25.18
C GLN A 26 -3.35 -4.25 -24.48
N ALA A 27 -3.70 -3.04 -24.96
CA ALA A 27 -3.09 -1.77 -24.58
C ALA A 27 -4.03 -0.86 -23.77
N ASP A 28 -5.17 -1.36 -23.30
CA ASP A 28 -6.08 -0.68 -22.37
C ASP A 28 -5.62 -0.80 -20.89
N GLY A 29 -6.47 -0.36 -19.95
CA GLY A 29 -6.32 -0.58 -18.51
C GLY A 29 -4.99 -0.06 -17.94
N PRO A 30 -4.04 -0.92 -17.49
CA PRO A 30 -2.74 -0.49 -16.95
C PRO A 30 -1.82 0.19 -17.99
N TYR A 31 -2.28 0.34 -19.22
CA TYR A 31 -1.62 1.08 -20.30
C TYR A 31 -2.41 2.32 -20.76
N GLN A 32 -3.65 2.51 -20.28
CA GLN A 32 -4.54 3.65 -20.53
C GLN A 32 -4.94 4.33 -19.20
N PRO A 33 -4.02 5.04 -18.52
CA PRO A 33 -4.33 5.75 -17.28
C PRO A 33 -5.11 7.06 -17.54
N ASP A 34 -6.16 7.33 -16.76
CA ASP A 34 -6.95 8.58 -16.89
C ASP A 34 -6.14 9.87 -16.69
N LYS A 35 -5.04 9.80 -15.92
CA LYS A 35 -4.11 10.91 -15.70
C LYS A 35 -2.65 10.46 -15.72
N LEU A 36 -1.79 11.36 -16.17
CA LEU A 36 -0.33 11.27 -16.12
C LEU A 36 0.26 12.45 -15.33
N THR A 37 1.43 12.23 -14.74
CA THR A 37 2.25 13.31 -14.16
C THR A 37 3.69 13.05 -14.56
N VAL A 38 4.29 13.98 -15.29
CA VAL A 38 5.66 13.89 -15.84
C VAL A 38 6.35 15.23 -15.67
N ASN A 39 7.57 15.23 -15.12
CA ASN A 39 8.38 16.43 -14.85
C ASN A 39 7.73 17.52 -13.97
N GLY A 40 6.60 17.22 -13.32
CA GLY A 40 5.84 18.15 -12.48
C GLY A 40 4.52 18.60 -13.12
N ASP A 41 4.46 18.60 -14.45
CA ASP A 41 3.21 18.77 -15.20
C ASP A 41 2.26 17.58 -14.97
N SER A 42 0.96 17.84 -14.96
CA SER A 42 -0.08 16.82 -15.00
C SER A 42 -0.85 16.90 -16.32
N TYR A 43 -1.42 15.78 -16.75
CA TYR A 43 -2.13 15.63 -18.02
C TYR A 43 -3.32 14.68 -17.83
N THR A 44 -4.46 14.97 -18.46
CA THR A 44 -5.68 14.14 -18.45
C THR A 44 -5.88 13.47 -19.80
N LEU A 45 -6.21 12.17 -19.79
CA LEU A 45 -6.48 11.38 -20.99
C LEU A 45 -7.68 11.96 -21.75
N ASP A 46 -7.52 12.24 -23.04
CA ASP A 46 -8.65 12.58 -23.87
C ASP A 46 -9.44 11.33 -24.28
N LYS A 47 -10.68 11.24 -23.80
CA LYS A 47 -11.53 10.05 -24.00
C LYS A 47 -12.25 10.04 -25.34
N ASP A 48 -12.23 11.18 -26.04
CA ASP A 48 -12.79 11.32 -27.38
C ASP A 48 -11.76 10.96 -28.47
N LYS A 49 -10.47 10.86 -28.11
CA LYS A 49 -9.34 10.54 -29.01
C LYS A 49 -8.63 9.23 -28.65
N LEU A 50 -9.41 8.19 -28.37
CA LEU A 50 -8.88 6.85 -28.11
C LEU A 50 -8.43 6.17 -29.43
N PRO A 51 -7.25 5.52 -29.46
CA PRO A 51 -6.77 4.82 -30.65
C PRO A 51 -7.61 3.59 -30.99
N ALA A 52 -7.73 3.26 -32.28
CA ALA A 52 -8.43 2.04 -32.72
C ALA A 52 -7.61 0.75 -32.43
N ASN A 53 -6.28 0.82 -32.52
CA ASN A 53 -5.37 -0.33 -32.35
C ASN A 53 -5.08 -0.69 -30.89
N ILE A 54 -6.07 -0.59 -29.99
CA ILE A 54 -5.91 -0.94 -28.56
C ILE A 54 -5.69 -2.46 -28.37
N LYS A 55 -6.17 -3.27 -29.31
CA LYS A 55 -6.01 -4.73 -29.35
C LYS A 55 -5.57 -5.16 -30.74
N GLY A 56 -4.82 -6.25 -30.82
CA GLY A 56 -4.30 -6.80 -32.07
C GLY A 56 -3.27 -7.90 -31.79
N GLN A 57 -2.51 -8.30 -32.81
CA GLN A 57 -1.42 -9.25 -32.67
C GLN A 57 -0.06 -8.61 -32.98
N PHE A 58 0.98 -9.10 -32.31
CA PHE A 58 2.35 -8.70 -32.59
C PHE A 58 2.80 -9.23 -33.96
N SER A 59 3.28 -8.35 -34.81
CA SER A 59 4.02 -8.64 -36.04
C SER A 59 5.38 -7.93 -36.05
N ASP A 60 6.24 -8.25 -37.01
CA ASP A 60 7.53 -7.58 -37.20
C ASP A 60 7.40 -6.07 -37.51
N GLN A 61 6.18 -5.61 -37.85
CA GLN A 61 5.83 -4.21 -38.10
C GLN A 61 4.64 -3.77 -37.21
N THR A 62 4.60 -4.20 -35.94
CA THR A 62 3.51 -3.83 -35.01
C THR A 62 3.41 -2.30 -34.86
N PRO A 63 2.30 -1.66 -35.28
CA PRO A 63 2.17 -0.20 -35.21
C PRO A 63 2.07 0.30 -33.76
N ALA A 64 2.48 1.55 -33.52
CA ALA A 64 2.38 2.15 -32.20
C ALA A 64 0.92 2.48 -31.83
N VAL A 65 0.50 2.11 -30.63
CA VAL A 65 -0.73 2.60 -29.99
C VAL A 65 -0.44 3.99 -29.39
N ASN A 66 -1.18 5.02 -29.81
CA ASN A 66 -0.97 6.41 -29.38
C ASN A 66 -2.17 6.89 -28.56
N TYR A 67 -1.95 7.36 -27.33
CA TYR A 67 -2.98 7.98 -26.49
C TYR A 67 -2.72 9.48 -26.35
N TYR A 68 -3.74 10.31 -26.59
CA TYR A 68 -3.67 11.76 -26.48
C TYR A 68 -4.12 12.26 -25.12
N TYR A 69 -3.46 13.30 -24.61
CA TYR A 69 -3.74 13.90 -23.31
C TYR A 69 -3.77 15.42 -23.39
N LYS A 70 -4.77 16.01 -22.73
CA LYS A 70 -4.90 17.45 -22.48
C LYS A 70 -3.99 17.79 -21.29
N LYS A 71 -3.10 18.77 -21.42
CA LYS A 71 -2.26 19.23 -20.30
C LYS A 71 -3.14 19.92 -19.26
N ASP A 72 -3.07 19.47 -18.01
CA ASP A 72 -3.77 20.11 -16.89
C ASP A 72 -3.16 21.51 -16.68
N ALA A 73 -4.01 22.52 -16.51
CA ALA A 73 -3.54 23.89 -16.26
C ALA A 73 -2.67 23.95 -14.99
N THR A 74 -1.41 24.36 -15.15
CA THR A 74 -0.46 24.50 -14.03
C THR A 74 -0.89 25.67 -13.15
N PRO A 75 -1.05 25.49 -11.81
CA PRO A 75 -1.37 26.60 -10.91
C PRO A 75 -0.30 27.69 -10.99
N VAL A 76 -0.70 28.88 -11.45
CA VAL A 76 0.23 29.99 -11.62
C VAL A 76 0.71 30.45 -10.25
N THR A 77 2.02 30.47 -10.03
CA THR A 77 2.61 31.12 -8.84
C THR A 77 2.40 32.63 -8.95
N PRO A 78 1.92 33.31 -7.89
CA PRO A 78 1.51 34.70 -7.97
C PRO A 78 2.66 35.62 -8.40
N THR A 79 2.33 36.59 -9.22
CA THR A 79 3.19 37.70 -9.65
C THR A 79 2.40 39.00 -9.54
N ASN A 80 3.05 40.16 -9.69
CA ASN A 80 2.40 41.46 -9.45
C ASN A 80 1.19 41.76 -10.36
N ASN A 81 0.96 40.95 -11.42
CA ASN A 81 -0.14 41.09 -12.38
C ASN A 81 -1.14 39.91 -12.36
N SER A 82 -1.09 39.02 -11.34
CA SER A 82 -2.03 37.88 -11.24
C SER A 82 -3.25 38.19 -10.37
N ALA A 83 -4.44 38.16 -10.98
CA ALA A 83 -5.72 38.17 -10.28
C ALA A 83 -6.04 36.77 -9.68
N ALA A 84 -7.01 36.70 -8.77
CA ALA A 84 -7.32 35.48 -8.04
C ALA A 84 -8.83 35.25 -7.84
N VAL A 85 -9.27 34.01 -8.06
CA VAL A 85 -10.62 33.54 -7.69
C VAL A 85 -10.50 32.70 -6.43
N THR A 86 -11.36 32.97 -5.43
CA THR A 86 -11.39 32.18 -4.19
C THR A 86 -12.45 31.09 -4.30
N VAL A 87 -12.08 29.84 -4.00
CA VAL A 87 -13.02 28.71 -3.91
C VAL A 87 -13.22 28.38 -2.44
N ASN A 88 -14.44 28.56 -1.95
CA ASN A 88 -14.83 28.30 -0.56
C ASN A 88 -15.53 26.95 -0.43
N TYR A 89 -15.27 26.28 0.68
CA TYR A 89 -15.94 25.05 1.08
C TYR A 89 -16.70 25.34 2.38
N ILE A 90 -18.02 25.31 2.31
CA ILE A 90 -18.91 25.84 3.37
C ILE A 90 -19.72 24.68 3.97
N ASN A 91 -19.86 24.65 5.29
CA ASN A 91 -20.75 23.73 5.97
C ASN A 91 -22.20 24.21 5.80
N GLU A 92 -23.04 23.37 5.21
CA GLU A 92 -24.40 23.74 4.84
C GLU A 92 -25.32 23.99 6.05
N GLU A 93 -25.06 23.32 7.17
CA GLU A 93 -25.90 23.37 8.37
C GLU A 93 -25.82 24.72 9.10
N ASN A 94 -24.65 25.38 9.08
CA ASN A 94 -24.37 26.58 9.86
C ASN A 94 -23.63 27.70 9.11
N ASN A 95 -23.39 27.54 7.79
CA ASN A 95 -22.62 28.46 6.94
C ASN A 95 -21.13 28.66 7.31
N ASP A 96 -20.54 27.84 8.18
CA ASP A 96 -19.11 27.96 8.52
C ASP A 96 -18.19 27.65 7.34
N LEU A 97 -17.10 28.41 7.20
CA LEU A 97 -16.04 28.12 6.23
C LEU A 97 -15.17 26.94 6.71
N ILE A 98 -15.38 25.76 6.12
CA ILE A 98 -14.60 24.54 6.40
C ILE A 98 -13.13 24.74 5.97
N GLN A 99 -12.91 25.31 4.79
CA GLN A 99 -11.61 25.69 4.22
C GLN A 99 -11.81 26.53 2.95
N SER A 100 -10.75 27.15 2.44
CA SER A 100 -10.74 27.86 1.14
C SER A 100 -9.48 27.56 0.33
N LYS A 101 -9.58 27.65 -1.00
CA LYS A 101 -8.44 27.65 -1.95
C LYS A 101 -8.46 28.95 -2.77
N LYS A 102 -7.35 29.25 -3.45
CA LYS A 102 -7.31 30.27 -4.52
C LYS A 102 -6.86 29.64 -5.84
N ILE A 103 -7.48 30.08 -6.93
CA ILE A 103 -7.02 29.89 -8.30
C ILE A 103 -6.40 31.23 -8.72
N TYR A 104 -5.31 31.22 -9.49
CA TYR A 104 -4.60 32.43 -9.95
C TYR A 104 -4.47 32.41 -11.48
N GLY A 105 -4.61 33.58 -12.10
CA GLY A 105 -4.47 33.79 -13.55
C GLY A 105 -4.25 35.28 -13.87
N LYS A 106 -4.10 35.66 -15.14
CA LYS A 106 -4.04 37.08 -15.53
C LYS A 106 -5.45 37.65 -15.62
N ASN A 107 -5.59 38.97 -15.43
CA ASN A 107 -6.86 39.65 -15.66
C ASN A 107 -7.35 39.39 -17.11
N GLY A 108 -8.59 38.90 -17.26
CA GLY A 108 -9.18 38.51 -18.54
C GLY A 108 -9.03 37.03 -18.96
N ASP A 109 -8.10 36.26 -18.35
CA ASP A 109 -7.98 34.81 -18.58
C ASP A 109 -9.23 34.08 -18.07
N SER A 110 -9.57 32.92 -18.65
CA SER A 110 -10.65 32.06 -18.15
C SER A 110 -10.21 31.20 -16.97
N TYR A 111 -11.13 30.90 -16.04
CA TYR A 111 -10.93 29.93 -14.96
C TYR A 111 -11.98 28.82 -14.99
N GLN A 112 -11.63 27.69 -14.36
CA GLN A 112 -12.52 26.57 -14.06
C GLN A 112 -12.32 26.16 -12.60
N ALA A 113 -13.41 26.03 -11.85
CA ALA A 113 -13.43 25.73 -10.41
C ALA A 113 -14.07 24.37 -10.09
N ASP A 114 -14.21 23.49 -11.09
CA ASP A 114 -14.67 22.11 -10.94
C ASP A 114 -13.52 21.13 -10.57
N GLY A 115 -13.74 19.82 -10.73
CA GLY A 115 -12.68 18.80 -10.69
C GLY A 115 -11.84 18.82 -9.40
N PRO A 116 -10.54 19.21 -9.43
CA PRO A 116 -9.71 19.32 -8.22
C PRO A 116 -10.19 20.38 -7.22
N TYR A 117 -11.08 21.27 -7.63
CA TYR A 117 -11.74 22.28 -6.81
C TYR A 117 -13.17 21.86 -6.38
N GLN A 118 -13.75 20.81 -6.97
CA GLN A 118 -15.06 20.25 -6.58
C GLN A 118 -14.95 18.78 -6.10
N PRO A 119 -14.34 18.50 -4.93
CA PRO A 119 -14.26 17.14 -4.41
C PRO A 119 -15.60 16.69 -3.80
N ASP A 120 -16.06 15.48 -4.14
CA ASP A 120 -17.29 14.86 -3.60
C ASP A 120 -17.31 14.75 -2.06
N LYS A 121 -16.14 14.66 -1.43
CA LYS A 121 -15.97 14.60 0.02
C LYS A 121 -14.76 15.42 0.48
N LEU A 122 -14.89 15.99 1.67
CA LEU A 122 -13.82 16.66 2.40
C LEU A 122 -13.60 16.00 3.76
N THR A 123 -12.37 16.10 4.28
CA THR A 123 -12.04 15.74 5.67
C THR A 123 -11.12 16.80 6.23
N VAL A 124 -11.59 17.57 7.21
CA VAL A 124 -10.87 18.69 7.81
C VAL A 124 -10.97 18.58 9.33
N ASN A 125 -9.83 18.73 10.02
CA ASN A 125 -9.67 18.58 11.49
C ASN A 125 -10.10 17.23 12.11
N GLY A 126 -10.63 16.29 11.32
CA GLY A 126 -11.10 14.98 11.77
C GLY A 126 -12.58 14.74 11.42
N ASP A 127 -13.35 15.82 11.28
CA ASP A 127 -14.67 15.79 10.68
C ASP A 127 -14.58 15.44 9.19
N SER A 128 -15.57 14.72 8.67
CA SER A 128 -15.78 14.51 7.24
C SER A 128 -17.06 15.19 6.78
N TYR A 129 -17.11 15.58 5.51
CA TYR A 129 -18.24 16.29 4.92
C TYR A 129 -18.47 15.79 3.49
N THR A 130 -19.72 15.75 3.04
CA THR A 130 -20.14 15.33 1.69
C THR A 130 -20.70 16.52 0.91
N LEU A 131 -20.26 16.70 -0.33
CA LEU A 131 -20.73 17.76 -1.23
C LEU A 131 -22.24 17.63 -1.50
N ASP A 132 -23.01 18.69 -1.27
CA ASP A 132 -24.40 18.70 -1.74
C ASP A 132 -24.46 19.05 -3.24
N LYS A 133 -24.78 18.04 -4.05
CA LYS A 133 -24.92 18.18 -5.50
C LYS A 133 -26.20 18.91 -5.92
N ALA A 134 -27.11 19.20 -4.99
CA ALA A 134 -28.25 20.09 -5.21
C ALA A 134 -27.89 21.59 -4.99
N LYS A 135 -26.71 21.89 -4.43
CA LYS A 135 -26.24 23.26 -4.10
C LYS A 135 -24.89 23.55 -4.74
N LEU A 136 -24.80 23.31 -6.05
CA LEU A 136 -23.64 23.70 -6.84
C LEU A 136 -23.77 25.19 -7.25
N PRO A 137 -22.67 25.97 -7.24
CA PRO A 137 -22.70 27.37 -7.66
C PRO A 137 -22.75 27.50 -9.19
N ASP A 138 -23.31 28.59 -9.70
CA ASP A 138 -23.37 28.85 -11.15
C ASP A 138 -22.03 29.35 -11.72
N ASN A 139 -21.21 30.02 -10.92
CA ASN A 139 -19.94 30.64 -11.32
C ASN A 139 -18.74 29.66 -11.34
N ILE A 140 -18.96 28.37 -11.62
CA ILE A 140 -17.90 27.35 -11.71
C ILE A 140 -16.88 27.70 -12.81
N ASN A 141 -17.33 28.30 -13.91
CA ASN A 141 -16.49 28.79 -14.99
C ASN A 141 -16.69 30.30 -15.14
N GLY A 142 -15.63 31.03 -15.47
CA GLY A 142 -15.71 32.48 -15.65
C GLY A 142 -14.39 33.07 -16.12
N LYS A 143 -14.20 34.38 -15.93
CA LYS A 143 -12.94 35.09 -16.18
C LYS A 143 -12.36 35.68 -14.90
N PHE A 144 -11.04 35.68 -14.80
CA PHE A 144 -10.32 36.39 -13.75
C PHE A 144 -10.50 37.90 -13.92
N THR A 145 -10.90 38.56 -12.83
CA THR A 145 -10.93 40.02 -12.68
C THR A 145 -10.40 40.37 -11.29
N GLU A 146 -10.07 41.64 -11.04
CA GLU A 146 -9.51 42.09 -9.75
C GLU A 146 -10.48 41.82 -8.58
N ASN A 147 -11.79 41.90 -8.84
CA ASN A 147 -12.88 41.68 -7.88
C ASN A 147 -13.74 40.46 -8.25
N ALA A 148 -13.11 39.38 -8.73
CA ALA A 148 -13.84 38.19 -9.14
C ALA A 148 -14.58 37.54 -7.96
N PRO A 149 -15.89 37.21 -8.08
CA PRO A 149 -16.68 36.63 -7.00
C PRO A 149 -16.17 35.24 -6.62
N ALA A 150 -16.34 34.87 -5.34
CA ALA A 150 -15.95 33.56 -4.85
C ALA A 150 -16.86 32.46 -5.39
N VAL A 151 -16.31 31.26 -5.61
CA VAL A 151 -17.05 30.05 -5.96
C VAL A 151 -17.31 29.26 -4.67
N ASN A 152 -18.57 29.14 -4.27
CA ASN A 152 -18.96 28.56 -2.98
C ASN A 152 -19.56 27.15 -3.18
N TYR A 153 -18.92 26.12 -2.61
CA TYR A 153 -19.47 24.76 -2.57
C TYR A 153 -19.94 24.38 -1.17
N TYR A 154 -21.18 23.89 -1.06
CA TYR A 154 -21.82 23.52 0.20
C TYR A 154 -21.67 22.03 0.50
N TYR A 155 -21.41 21.70 1.77
CA TYR A 155 -21.20 20.33 2.24
C TYR A 155 -22.00 20.02 3.51
N LYS A 156 -22.58 18.83 3.56
CA LYS A 156 -23.25 18.25 4.75
C LYS A 156 -22.22 17.52 5.60
N LYS A 157 -22.20 17.76 6.91
CA LYS A 157 -21.28 17.08 7.84
C LYS A 157 -21.65 15.60 7.98
N ASP A 158 -20.68 14.71 7.78
CA ASP A 158 -20.84 13.27 8.00
C ASP A 158 -20.90 12.98 9.51
N ALA A 159 -21.88 12.20 9.96
CA ALA A 159 -22.05 11.86 11.37
C ALA A 159 -20.82 11.11 11.94
N THR A 160 -20.31 11.58 13.09
CA THR A 160 -19.10 11.03 13.72
C THR A 160 -19.39 9.71 14.45
N PRO A 161 -18.69 8.60 14.14
CA PRO A 161 -18.89 7.34 14.86
C PRO A 161 -18.42 7.43 16.32
N VAL A 162 -19.36 7.31 17.25
CA VAL A 162 -19.08 7.36 18.69
C VAL A 162 -18.43 6.04 19.14
N THR A 163 -17.43 6.10 20.03
CA THR A 163 -16.90 4.91 20.70
C THR A 163 -17.90 4.39 21.74
N PRO A 164 -18.05 3.07 21.92
CA PRO A 164 -19.05 2.53 22.85
C PRO A 164 -18.86 3.02 24.30
N THR A 165 -19.98 3.35 24.92
CA THR A 165 -20.15 3.53 26.38
C THR A 165 -21.36 2.71 26.83
N ASP A 166 -21.54 2.54 28.13
CA ASP A 166 -22.57 1.64 28.68
C ASP A 166 -24.02 2.08 28.39
N ASN A 167 -24.21 3.32 27.90
CA ASN A 167 -25.49 3.88 27.45
C ASN A 167 -25.63 3.97 25.92
N SER A 168 -24.86 3.17 25.15
CA SER A 168 -24.92 3.17 23.67
C SER A 168 -25.74 2.01 23.11
N ALA A 169 -26.79 2.35 22.36
CA ALA A 169 -27.60 1.43 21.57
C ALA A 169 -26.88 1.08 20.26
N THR A 170 -27.26 -0.05 19.64
CA THR A 170 -26.55 -0.58 18.46
C THR A 170 -27.47 -1.01 17.32
N VAL A 171 -27.07 -0.69 16.09
CA VAL A 171 -27.59 -1.29 14.86
C VAL A 171 -26.53 -2.26 14.31
N THR A 172 -26.89 -3.51 14.03
CA THR A 172 -26.03 -4.39 13.23
C THR A 172 -26.39 -4.21 11.75
N VAL A 173 -25.37 -3.98 10.91
CA VAL A 173 -25.51 -4.03 9.45
C VAL A 173 -24.99 -5.37 8.99
N ASN A 174 -25.88 -6.24 8.54
CA ASN A 174 -25.58 -7.58 8.07
C ASN A 174 -25.46 -7.60 6.55
N TYR A 175 -24.49 -8.36 6.06
CA TYR A 175 -24.23 -8.56 4.64
C TYR A 175 -24.47 -10.02 4.32
N ILE A 176 -25.54 -10.32 3.58
CA ILE A 176 -26.09 -11.67 3.44
C ILE A 176 -25.94 -12.14 1.99
N ASN A 177 -25.55 -13.40 1.79
CA ASN A 177 -25.56 -14.04 0.48
C ASN A 177 -27.00 -14.27 0.04
N GLU A 178 -27.38 -13.61 -1.06
CA GLU A 178 -28.74 -13.57 -1.58
C GLU A 178 -29.30 -14.99 -1.84
N ALA A 179 -28.49 -15.85 -2.47
CA ALA A 179 -28.90 -17.18 -2.91
C ALA A 179 -28.82 -18.27 -1.82
N THR A 180 -28.20 -18.01 -0.67
CA THR A 180 -28.01 -19.03 0.40
C THR A 180 -28.42 -18.58 1.79
N GLY A 181 -28.84 -17.33 1.98
CA GLY A 181 -29.15 -16.74 3.29
C GLY A 181 -27.95 -16.62 4.25
N ALA A 182 -26.75 -17.02 3.85
CA ALA A 182 -25.59 -17.08 4.73
C ALA A 182 -24.97 -15.69 4.98
N LEU A 183 -24.61 -15.39 6.23
CA LEU A 183 -23.93 -14.15 6.60
C LEU A 183 -22.50 -14.12 6.01
N ILE A 184 -22.25 -13.18 5.10
CA ILE A 184 -20.93 -12.94 4.48
C ILE A 184 -20.01 -12.21 5.48
N GLN A 185 -20.54 -11.21 6.17
CA GLN A 185 -19.90 -10.41 7.22
C GLN A 185 -20.97 -9.57 7.94
N SER A 186 -20.61 -8.90 9.03
CA SER A 186 -21.43 -7.84 9.63
C SER A 186 -20.58 -6.66 10.11
N LYS A 187 -21.22 -5.51 10.35
CA LYS A 187 -20.67 -4.34 11.03
C LYS A 187 -21.64 -3.91 12.13
N LYS A 188 -21.19 -3.08 13.07
CA LYS A 188 -22.07 -2.39 14.02
C LYS A 188 -21.94 -0.88 13.89
N ILE A 189 -23.05 -0.19 14.14
CA ILE A 189 -23.15 1.26 14.33
C ILE A 189 -23.61 1.50 15.77
N TYR A 190 -23.07 2.53 16.42
CA TYR A 190 -23.31 2.86 17.82
C TYR A 190 -23.78 4.32 17.93
N GLY A 191 -24.75 4.57 18.80
CA GLY A 191 -25.26 5.91 19.15
C GLY A 191 -26.01 5.85 20.48
N LYS A 192 -26.53 6.98 20.96
CA LYS A 192 -27.39 7.00 22.14
C LYS A 192 -28.82 6.61 21.75
N ILE A 193 -29.60 6.14 22.70
CA ILE A 193 -31.05 5.97 22.53
C ILE A 193 -31.66 7.33 22.11
N ASN A 194 -32.57 7.30 21.14
CA ASN A 194 -33.18 8.43 20.43
C ASN A 194 -32.28 9.24 19.46
N ASP A 195 -30.96 9.01 19.39
CA ASP A 195 -30.14 9.55 18.30
C ASP A 195 -30.61 8.96 16.95
N SER A 196 -30.41 9.69 15.83
CA SER A 196 -30.65 9.14 14.50
C SER A 196 -29.48 8.30 13.99
N TYR A 197 -29.77 7.23 13.24
CA TYR A 197 -28.76 6.43 12.53
C TYR A 197 -28.96 6.47 11.02
N ARG A 198 -27.85 6.24 10.29
CA ARG A 198 -27.85 5.89 8.87
C ARG A 198 -26.95 4.69 8.63
N ALA A 199 -27.45 3.74 7.84
CA ALA A 199 -26.77 2.51 7.44
C ALA A 199 -26.50 2.45 5.92
N ASP A 200 -26.49 3.60 5.26
CA ASP A 200 -26.21 3.77 3.83
C ASP A 200 -24.71 4.05 3.56
N GLY A 201 -24.36 4.41 2.32
CA GLY A 201 -23.03 4.90 1.95
C GLY A 201 -21.90 3.92 2.26
N SER A 202 -21.09 4.20 3.30
CA SER A 202 -20.00 3.30 3.72
C SER A 202 -20.48 1.93 4.23
N TYR A 203 -21.75 1.83 4.59
CA TYR A 203 -22.43 0.61 4.99
C TYR A 203 -23.15 -0.09 3.81
N GLN A 204 -23.26 0.55 2.64
CA GLN A 204 -23.83 0.00 1.40
C GLN A 204 -22.78 -0.11 0.26
N PRO A 205 -21.70 -0.89 0.41
CA PRO A 205 -20.70 -1.07 -0.64
C PRO A 205 -21.26 -1.87 -1.83
N GLN A 206 -21.13 -1.34 -3.05
CA GLN A 206 -21.61 -2.01 -4.27
C GLN A 206 -20.98 -3.40 -4.54
N THR A 207 -19.80 -3.68 -3.96
CA THR A 207 -19.17 -5.01 -4.02
C THR A 207 -18.51 -5.38 -2.70
N LEU A 208 -18.51 -6.67 -2.39
CA LEU A 208 -17.78 -7.30 -1.30
C LEU A 208 -16.81 -8.35 -1.84
N THR A 209 -15.69 -8.56 -1.14
CA THR A 209 -14.77 -9.66 -1.41
C THR A 209 -14.33 -10.29 -0.08
N VAL A 210 -14.92 -11.44 0.24
CA VAL A 210 -14.66 -12.19 1.47
C VAL A 210 -14.20 -13.60 1.09
N ASN A 211 -13.18 -14.11 1.78
CA ASN A 211 -12.55 -15.41 1.53
C ASN A 211 -12.06 -15.70 0.08
N GLY A 212 -12.06 -14.69 -0.80
CA GLY A 212 -11.69 -14.81 -2.22
C GLY A 212 -12.89 -14.89 -3.17
N GLN A 213 -14.10 -15.10 -2.64
CA GLN A 213 -15.35 -14.96 -3.39
C GLN A 213 -15.72 -13.47 -3.49
N THR A 214 -16.33 -13.08 -4.61
CA THR A 214 -16.78 -11.70 -4.85
C THR A 214 -18.31 -11.69 -4.94
N TYR A 215 -18.92 -10.71 -4.29
CA TYR A 215 -20.36 -10.55 -4.25
C TYR A 215 -20.72 -9.11 -4.70
N THR A 216 -21.77 -8.97 -5.48
CA THR A 216 -22.34 -7.68 -5.91
C THR A 216 -23.59 -7.38 -5.09
N LEU A 217 -23.76 -6.14 -4.65
CA LEU A 217 -24.96 -5.70 -3.93
C LEU A 217 -26.20 -6.03 -4.78
N ASP A 218 -27.23 -6.57 -4.14
CA ASP A 218 -28.53 -6.72 -4.77
C ASP A 218 -29.32 -5.41 -4.66
N THR A 219 -29.37 -4.66 -5.75
CA THR A 219 -30.14 -3.41 -5.87
C THR A 219 -31.65 -3.63 -5.79
N ASP A 220 -32.10 -4.85 -6.01
CA ASP A 220 -33.52 -5.21 -6.11
C ASP A 220 -34.07 -5.62 -4.72
N ARG A 221 -33.18 -5.81 -3.74
CA ARG A 221 -33.46 -6.29 -2.38
C ARG A 221 -32.82 -5.37 -1.31
N LEU A 222 -33.01 -4.06 -1.45
CA LEU A 222 -32.52 -3.08 -0.47
C LEU A 222 -33.42 -3.03 0.79
N PRO A 223 -32.84 -2.94 2.00
CA PRO A 223 -33.59 -2.76 3.23
C PRO A 223 -34.28 -1.38 3.28
N ASN A 224 -35.47 -1.33 3.89
CA ASN A 224 -36.24 -0.09 4.10
C ASN A 224 -35.82 0.66 5.38
N ASN A 225 -35.21 -0.01 6.35
CA ASN A 225 -34.73 0.55 7.62
C ASN A 225 -33.29 1.11 7.54
N ILE A 226 -32.85 1.62 6.38
CA ILE A 226 -31.51 2.22 6.23
C ILE A 226 -31.31 3.51 7.06
N THR A 227 -32.39 4.11 7.54
CA THR A 227 -32.39 5.25 8.45
C THR A 227 -33.47 5.07 9.51
N GLY A 228 -33.19 5.52 10.73
CA GLY A 228 -34.16 5.50 11.82
C GLY A 228 -33.59 6.14 13.09
N THR A 229 -34.25 5.92 14.23
CA THR A 229 -33.74 6.29 15.55
C THR A 229 -33.27 5.05 16.31
N TYR A 230 -32.25 5.20 17.15
CA TYR A 230 -31.79 4.14 18.04
C TYR A 230 -32.79 3.93 19.19
N SER A 231 -33.05 2.67 19.50
CA SER A 231 -33.80 2.20 20.67
C SER A 231 -33.15 0.95 21.29
N ASP A 232 -33.61 0.56 22.47
CA ASP A 232 -33.17 -0.64 23.21
C ASP A 232 -33.27 -1.94 22.38
N LYS A 233 -34.10 -1.93 21.32
CA LYS A 233 -34.30 -3.03 20.37
C LYS A 233 -34.32 -2.51 18.93
N THR A 234 -33.30 -1.72 18.56
CA THR A 234 -33.17 -1.23 17.17
C THR A 234 -33.03 -2.42 16.20
N PRO A 235 -33.85 -2.54 15.14
CA PRO A 235 -33.73 -3.65 14.20
C PRO A 235 -32.43 -3.63 13.40
N ASP A 236 -31.91 -4.83 13.08
CA ASP A 236 -30.76 -5.00 12.18
C ASP A 236 -31.09 -4.56 10.75
N VAL A 237 -30.08 -4.03 10.03
CA VAL A 237 -30.17 -3.62 8.63
C VAL A 237 -29.52 -4.70 7.75
N ASN A 238 -30.32 -5.36 6.93
CA ASN A 238 -29.89 -6.52 6.14
C ASN A 238 -29.74 -6.17 4.65
N TYR A 239 -28.50 -6.16 4.14
CA TYR A 239 -28.22 -6.02 2.70
C TYR A 239 -27.91 -7.39 2.06
N TYR A 240 -28.62 -7.73 0.99
CA TYR A 240 -28.41 -8.95 0.22
C TYR A 240 -27.40 -8.75 -0.92
N TYR A 241 -26.61 -9.78 -1.25
CA TYR A 241 -25.60 -9.75 -2.29
C TYR A 241 -25.59 -11.02 -3.15
N LYS A 242 -25.69 -10.84 -4.46
CA LYS A 242 -25.59 -11.90 -5.48
C LYS A 242 -24.12 -12.30 -5.64
N GLN A 243 -23.79 -13.60 -5.53
CA GLN A 243 -22.40 -14.08 -5.64
C GLN A 243 -21.97 -14.16 -7.11
N LYS A 244 -20.84 -13.53 -7.46
CA LYS A 244 -20.27 -13.63 -8.82
C LYS A 244 -19.60 -14.99 -9.02
N GLN A 245 -20.13 -15.78 -9.94
CA GLN A 245 -19.53 -17.04 -10.37
C GLN A 245 -18.15 -16.80 -11.02
N THR A 246 -17.20 -17.68 -10.72
CA THR A 246 -15.91 -17.74 -11.41
C THR A 246 -16.00 -18.71 -12.58
N PRO A 247 -15.57 -18.35 -13.80
CA PRO A 247 -15.51 -19.29 -14.91
C PRO A 247 -14.66 -20.51 -14.54
N VAL A 248 -15.24 -21.70 -14.65
CA VAL A 248 -14.51 -22.97 -14.49
C VAL A 248 -13.89 -23.37 -15.81
N THR A 249 -12.56 -23.54 -15.83
CA THR A 249 -11.87 -24.09 -17.00
C THR A 249 -12.20 -25.59 -17.09
N PRO A 250 -12.67 -26.11 -18.24
CA PRO A 250 -12.90 -27.54 -18.40
C PRO A 250 -11.61 -28.34 -18.14
N VAL A 251 -11.71 -29.39 -17.31
CA VAL A 251 -10.60 -30.31 -17.05
C VAL A 251 -10.73 -31.50 -17.99
N ASN A 252 -9.77 -31.65 -18.90
CA ASN A 252 -9.72 -32.79 -19.81
C ASN A 252 -9.36 -34.07 -19.01
N PRO A 253 -10.06 -35.20 -19.21
CA PRO A 253 -9.83 -36.40 -18.41
C PRO A 253 -8.46 -37.05 -18.69
N PRO A 254 -7.77 -37.61 -17.66
CA PRO A 254 -6.50 -38.30 -17.84
C PRO A 254 -6.68 -39.73 -18.36
N ILE A 255 -5.72 -40.21 -19.15
CA ILE A 255 -5.67 -41.59 -19.66
C ILE A 255 -4.80 -42.44 -18.71
N ASN A 256 -5.30 -43.60 -18.30
CA ASN A 256 -4.57 -44.57 -17.47
C ASN A 256 -3.67 -45.51 -18.30
N PRO A 257 -2.41 -45.73 -17.87
CA PRO A 257 -1.69 -47.00 -18.08
C PRO A 257 -2.02 -48.02 -16.98
N VAL A 258 -1.79 -49.31 -17.23
CA VAL A 258 -2.17 -50.44 -16.35
C VAL A 258 -0.95 -51.06 -15.63
N ASN A 259 -1.14 -51.51 -14.39
CA ASN A 259 -0.14 -52.24 -13.58
C ASN A 259 -0.40 -53.77 -13.53
N PRO A 260 0.66 -54.59 -13.54
CA PRO A 260 0.68 -55.93 -12.92
C PRO A 260 1.20 -55.93 -11.45
N VAL A 261 1.28 -57.09 -10.79
CA VAL A 261 1.63 -57.33 -9.36
C VAL A 261 2.72 -58.44 -9.22
N THR A 262 3.19 -58.99 -8.07
CA THR A 262 2.68 -59.25 -6.68
C THR A 262 3.82 -59.21 -5.60
N PRO A 263 3.55 -59.36 -4.28
CA PRO A 263 4.51 -59.05 -3.18
C PRO A 263 5.18 -60.24 -2.44
N VAL A 264 6.28 -59.98 -1.70
CA VAL A 264 6.79 -60.75 -0.52
C VAL A 264 7.56 -59.84 0.47
N ASN A 265 7.87 -60.34 1.68
CA ASN A 265 8.42 -59.67 2.89
C ASN A 265 8.97 -60.77 3.88
N PRO A 266 9.58 -60.55 5.08
CA PRO A 266 10.12 -59.34 5.74
C PRO A 266 11.51 -59.46 6.44
N THR A 267 12.10 -58.32 6.87
CA THR A 267 13.12 -58.15 7.97
C THR A 267 14.52 -58.84 7.86
N PRO A 268 15.55 -58.49 8.69
CA PRO A 268 15.68 -57.41 9.70
C PRO A 268 16.85 -56.40 9.43
N THR A 269 17.09 -55.48 10.38
CA THR A 269 18.01 -54.32 10.28
C THR A 269 19.38 -54.55 10.93
N PRO A 270 20.47 -53.97 10.37
CA PRO A 270 21.30 -53.05 11.17
C PRO A 270 21.67 -51.71 10.48
N SER A 271 22.16 -50.76 11.27
CA SER A 271 22.60 -49.39 10.91
C SER A 271 24.14 -49.30 11.12
N PRO A 272 24.93 -48.29 10.66
CA PRO A 272 24.51 -46.95 10.21
C PRO A 272 25.27 -46.29 9.02
N GLN A 273 24.72 -45.16 8.54
CA GLN A 273 25.36 -43.83 8.31
C GLN A 273 24.69 -43.08 7.12
N PRO A 274 24.34 -41.77 7.22
CA PRO A 274 23.33 -41.19 6.34
C PRO A 274 23.83 -40.58 5.02
N THR A 275 23.27 -41.06 3.91
CA THR A 275 23.40 -40.45 2.57
C THR A 275 22.35 -39.33 2.37
N PRO A 276 22.62 -38.22 1.62
CA PRO A 276 21.78 -37.03 1.66
C PRO A 276 20.36 -37.20 1.09
N GLY A 277 19.35 -37.10 1.95
CA GLY A 277 17.94 -37.32 1.60
C GLY A 277 17.34 -36.33 0.59
N THR A 278 16.72 -36.87 -0.45
CA THR A 278 15.98 -36.16 -1.50
C THR A 278 14.67 -35.58 -0.95
N THR A 279 14.63 -34.28 -0.62
CA THR A 279 13.42 -33.66 -0.06
C THR A 279 12.44 -33.19 -1.14
N THR A 280 11.34 -33.91 -1.32
CA THR A 280 10.12 -33.46 -2.03
C THR A 280 9.41 -32.37 -1.20
N ASP A 281 9.90 -31.13 -1.25
CA ASP A 281 9.34 -30.02 -0.47
C ASP A 281 7.96 -29.59 -1.00
N ASN A 282 6.94 -29.79 -0.18
CA ASN A 282 5.57 -29.38 -0.47
C ASN A 282 5.47 -27.84 -0.29
N GLN A 283 5.65 -27.11 -1.40
CA GLN A 283 5.94 -25.65 -1.40
C GLN A 283 4.74 -24.71 -1.56
N PHE A 284 3.51 -25.23 -1.56
CA PHE A 284 2.30 -24.38 -1.64
C PHE A 284 2.31 -23.29 -0.54
N GLY A 285 2.19 -22.03 -0.97
CA GLY A 285 2.21 -20.85 -0.10
C GLY A 285 3.59 -20.30 0.33
N LYS A 286 4.71 -21.01 0.11
CA LYS A 286 6.06 -20.54 0.53
C LYS A 286 6.75 -19.64 -0.52
N ILE A 287 6.39 -19.78 -1.80
CA ILE A 287 7.05 -19.11 -2.92
C ILE A 287 6.39 -17.76 -3.24
N ALA A 288 7.21 -16.70 -3.37
CA ALA A 288 6.78 -15.37 -3.76
C ALA A 288 6.39 -15.30 -5.26
N LYS A 289 5.40 -14.50 -5.61
CA LYS A 289 4.88 -14.38 -6.99
C LYS A 289 5.81 -13.55 -7.88
N LYS A 290 5.73 -13.73 -9.21
CA LYS A 290 6.38 -12.85 -10.20
C LYS A 290 5.87 -11.41 -10.01
N GLY A 291 6.80 -10.46 -9.96
CA GLY A 291 6.61 -9.06 -9.57
C GLY A 291 6.56 -8.79 -8.06
N GLU A 292 6.48 -9.81 -7.19
CA GLU A 292 6.49 -9.62 -5.74
C GLU A 292 7.91 -9.31 -5.24
N VAL A 293 8.01 -8.52 -4.17
CA VAL A 293 9.29 -8.15 -3.56
C VAL A 293 9.61 -9.08 -2.40
N VAL A 294 10.84 -9.61 -2.36
CA VAL A 294 11.40 -10.44 -1.28
C VAL A 294 12.57 -9.75 -0.59
N TYR A 295 12.87 -10.12 0.66
CA TYR A 295 14.07 -9.68 1.37
C TYR A 295 14.92 -10.86 1.87
N SER A 296 16.21 -10.64 2.13
CA SER A 296 17.08 -11.65 2.74
C SER A 296 17.02 -11.67 4.29
N LEU A 297 17.15 -12.86 4.88
CA LEU A 297 17.20 -13.10 6.33
C LEU A 297 18.62 -13.45 6.82
N LYS A 298 19.40 -14.08 5.94
CA LYS A 298 20.77 -14.56 6.14
C LYS A 298 21.69 -13.89 5.10
N LYS A 299 23.00 -14.15 5.17
CA LYS A 299 23.92 -13.77 4.07
C LYS A 299 23.52 -14.54 2.81
N ILE A 300 23.44 -13.85 1.67
CA ILE A 300 23.19 -14.44 0.34
C ILE A 300 24.13 -13.82 -0.69
N TYR A 301 24.19 -14.42 -1.88
CA TYR A 301 24.83 -13.83 -3.06
C TYR A 301 23.80 -13.71 -4.19
N LEU A 302 23.96 -12.70 -5.04
CA LEU A 302 23.35 -12.65 -6.37
C LEU A 302 24.28 -13.38 -7.35
N TYR A 303 23.74 -14.29 -8.14
CA TYR A 303 24.51 -15.09 -9.10
C TYR A 303 24.20 -14.72 -10.55
N LYS A 304 25.17 -14.87 -11.46
CA LYS A 304 24.96 -14.76 -12.92
C LYS A 304 24.12 -15.93 -13.44
N ASP A 305 24.37 -17.14 -12.95
CA ASP A 305 23.64 -18.35 -13.32
C ASP A 305 22.78 -18.93 -12.18
N LYS A 306 21.74 -19.68 -12.57
CA LYS A 306 20.79 -20.41 -11.71
C LYS A 306 21.44 -21.54 -10.88
N THR A 307 22.60 -22.04 -11.27
CA THR A 307 23.26 -23.20 -10.64
C THR A 307 24.06 -22.83 -9.38
N PHE A 308 24.49 -21.56 -9.26
CA PHE A 308 25.23 -21.00 -8.12
C PHE A 308 26.68 -21.47 -7.96
N LYS A 309 27.46 -21.56 -9.05
CA LYS A 309 28.91 -21.83 -8.93
C LYS A 309 29.59 -20.67 -8.18
N LYS A 310 30.74 -20.92 -7.55
CA LYS A 310 31.50 -19.90 -6.81
C LYS A 310 31.92 -18.71 -7.71
N ALA A 311 32.24 -18.99 -8.98
CA ALA A 311 32.61 -18.00 -10.00
C ALA A 311 31.43 -17.13 -10.45
N ASP A 312 30.19 -17.63 -10.40
CA ASP A 312 29.01 -16.88 -10.86
C ASP A 312 28.57 -15.77 -9.88
N ARG A 313 29.24 -15.61 -8.73
CA ARG A 313 28.84 -14.66 -7.67
C ARG A 313 29.10 -13.22 -8.11
N GLN A 314 28.04 -12.48 -8.43
CA GLN A 314 28.10 -11.06 -8.77
C GLN A 314 28.35 -10.19 -7.52
N PHE A 315 27.59 -10.44 -6.46
CA PHE A 315 27.64 -9.61 -5.24
C PHE A 315 27.20 -10.39 -3.99
N GLY A 316 27.74 -10.04 -2.82
CA GLY A 316 27.43 -10.66 -1.54
C GLY A 316 26.73 -9.73 -0.56
N TYR A 317 25.50 -10.06 -0.21
CA TYR A 317 24.65 -9.28 0.71
C TYR A 317 24.71 -9.89 2.10
N VAL A 318 25.13 -9.10 3.11
CA VAL A 318 25.20 -9.61 4.49
C VAL A 318 23.83 -9.70 5.16
N LYS A 319 23.75 -10.46 6.26
CA LYS A 319 22.62 -10.44 7.19
C LYS A 319 22.48 -9.02 7.77
N LYS A 320 21.33 -8.38 7.55
CA LYS A 320 21.01 -7.02 8.06
C LYS A 320 19.92 -7.07 9.16
N PRO A 321 19.87 -6.07 10.06
CA PRO A 321 18.71 -5.80 10.91
C PRO A 321 17.41 -5.67 10.09
N ARG A 322 16.26 -6.09 10.65
CA ARG A 322 14.99 -6.28 9.90
C ARG A 322 14.58 -5.06 9.06
N VAL A 323 14.76 -3.84 9.58
CA VAL A 323 14.41 -2.57 8.90
C VAL A 323 15.27 -2.30 7.66
N PHE A 324 16.51 -2.79 7.61
CA PHE A 324 17.50 -2.52 6.54
C PHE A 324 17.89 -3.78 5.74
N ARG A 325 17.02 -4.79 5.71
CA ARG A 325 17.23 -5.99 4.86
C ARG A 325 17.20 -5.63 3.38
N PRO A 326 18.11 -6.19 2.56
CA PRO A 326 18.14 -5.92 1.13
C PRO A 326 16.87 -6.49 0.49
N MET A 327 16.36 -5.79 -0.52
CA MET A 327 15.12 -6.14 -1.24
C MET A 327 15.42 -6.48 -2.69
N PHE A 328 14.62 -7.40 -3.24
CA PHE A 328 14.71 -7.90 -4.60
C PHE A 328 13.30 -8.11 -5.16
N VAL A 329 13.03 -7.64 -6.37
CA VAL A 329 11.80 -7.97 -7.11
C VAL A 329 12.01 -9.30 -7.81
N VAL A 330 11.10 -10.26 -7.61
CA VAL A 330 11.07 -11.51 -8.40
C VAL A 330 10.66 -11.17 -9.82
N THR A 331 11.57 -11.32 -10.77
CA THR A 331 11.29 -11.07 -12.19
C THR A 331 10.92 -12.35 -12.93
N ASP A 332 11.44 -13.51 -12.51
CA ASP A 332 11.04 -14.82 -13.03
C ASP A 332 11.49 -15.97 -12.13
N TYR A 333 11.36 -17.20 -12.61
CA TYR A 333 11.87 -18.41 -11.96
C TYR A 333 12.86 -19.17 -12.86
N ALA A 334 13.70 -20.01 -12.27
CA ALA A 334 14.54 -20.95 -13.01
C ALA A 334 14.80 -22.21 -12.19
N LYS A 335 15.02 -23.36 -12.84
CA LYS A 335 15.57 -24.57 -12.21
C LYS A 335 17.08 -24.62 -12.43
N SER A 336 17.84 -24.83 -11.37
CA SER A 336 19.27 -25.21 -11.45
C SER A 336 19.44 -26.55 -12.17
N ASN A 337 20.65 -26.87 -12.65
CA ASN A 337 20.91 -28.15 -13.30
C ASN A 337 20.51 -29.36 -12.42
N ALA A 338 20.66 -29.25 -11.10
CA ALA A 338 20.17 -30.23 -10.12
C ALA A 338 18.68 -30.03 -9.72
N GLY A 339 17.83 -29.61 -10.67
CA GLY A 339 16.37 -29.42 -10.51
C GLY A 339 15.90 -28.26 -9.61
N ARG A 340 16.71 -27.83 -8.61
CA ARG A 340 16.30 -26.89 -7.55
C ARG A 340 15.81 -25.55 -8.09
N LEU A 341 14.64 -25.11 -7.62
CA LEU A 341 14.03 -23.82 -7.98
C LEU A 341 14.85 -22.62 -7.47
N ARG A 342 14.92 -21.57 -8.28
CA ARG A 342 15.55 -20.25 -8.02
C ARG A 342 14.59 -19.13 -8.38
N TYR A 343 14.70 -17.99 -7.70
CA TYR A 343 14.15 -16.74 -8.22
C TYR A 343 15.18 -16.13 -9.19
N LYS A 344 14.73 -15.72 -10.38
CA LYS A 344 15.37 -14.66 -11.16
C LYS A 344 14.86 -13.34 -10.58
N VAL A 345 15.76 -12.40 -10.32
CA VAL A 345 15.44 -11.16 -9.61
C VAL A 345 16.06 -9.92 -10.22
N ARG A 346 15.50 -8.76 -9.87
CA ARG A 346 16.14 -7.45 -9.94
C ARG A 346 16.34 -6.89 -8.53
N ASP A 347 17.54 -6.44 -8.21
CA ASP A 347 17.86 -5.67 -7.01
C ASP A 347 17.07 -4.34 -7.00
N VAL A 348 16.55 -3.93 -5.84
CA VAL A 348 15.83 -2.66 -5.64
C VAL A 348 16.31 -1.92 -4.39
N ASN A 349 17.63 -1.91 -4.16
CA ASN A 349 18.28 -1.23 -3.05
C ASN A 349 18.87 0.12 -3.50
N HIS A 350 17.98 1.05 -3.89
CA HIS A 350 18.22 2.38 -4.49
C HIS A 350 19.26 3.32 -3.82
N LEU A 351 19.85 2.95 -2.68
CA LEU A 351 20.95 3.68 -2.03
C LEU A 351 22.30 2.94 -2.17
N SER A 352 22.44 2.06 -3.17
CA SER A 352 23.60 1.19 -3.32
C SER A 352 23.93 0.90 -4.78
N LYS A 353 25.21 0.61 -5.06
CA LYS A 353 25.73 0.39 -6.42
C LYS A 353 25.21 -0.87 -7.14
N THR A 354 24.40 -1.70 -6.49
CA THR A 354 23.78 -2.88 -7.11
C THR A 354 22.32 -2.67 -7.45
N ASP A 355 21.76 -1.47 -7.25
CA ASP A 355 20.38 -1.19 -7.65
C ASP A 355 20.15 -1.49 -9.14
N GLY A 356 19.01 -2.07 -9.47
CA GLY A 356 18.69 -2.53 -10.83
C GLY A 356 19.45 -3.77 -11.31
N TRP A 357 20.48 -4.27 -10.61
CA TRP A 357 21.23 -5.46 -11.04
C TRP A 357 20.33 -6.69 -11.10
N THR A 358 20.50 -7.52 -12.14
CA THR A 358 19.72 -8.75 -12.32
C THR A 358 20.55 -10.02 -12.14
N GLY A 359 19.92 -11.08 -11.68
CA GLY A 359 20.56 -12.38 -11.52
C GLY A 359 19.67 -13.35 -10.76
N TYR A 360 20.26 -14.37 -10.13
CA TYR A 360 19.52 -15.41 -9.43
C TYR A 360 19.80 -15.43 -7.92
N ILE A 361 18.75 -15.66 -7.11
CA ILE A 361 18.82 -15.87 -5.66
C ILE A 361 17.97 -17.09 -5.23
N THR A 362 18.24 -17.60 -4.02
CA THR A 362 17.60 -18.81 -3.51
C THR A 362 16.11 -18.61 -3.21
N THR A 363 15.29 -19.63 -3.47
CA THR A 363 13.89 -19.68 -3.01
C THR A 363 13.75 -20.12 -1.55
N ASN A 364 14.81 -20.66 -0.94
CA ASN A 364 14.74 -21.22 0.41
C ASN A 364 14.24 -20.18 1.43
N PHE A 365 13.13 -20.53 2.09
CA PHE A 365 12.35 -19.64 2.93
C PHE A 365 13.10 -19.14 4.19
N ASP A 366 14.19 -19.77 4.61
CA ASP A 366 15.01 -19.29 5.73
C ASP A 366 16.12 -18.33 5.33
N TYR A 367 16.37 -18.20 4.03
CA TYR A 367 17.29 -17.22 3.47
C TYR A 367 16.56 -16.03 2.87
N VAL A 368 15.38 -16.24 2.28
CA VAL A 368 14.60 -15.24 1.54
C VAL A 368 13.11 -15.37 1.89
N ARG A 369 12.41 -14.27 2.19
CA ARG A 369 10.93 -14.25 2.40
C ARG A 369 10.29 -13.02 1.74
N PRO A 370 8.99 -13.07 1.38
CA PRO A 370 8.25 -11.91 0.89
C PRO A 370 8.31 -10.69 1.82
N VAL A 371 8.42 -9.50 1.25
CA VAL A 371 8.47 -8.21 1.96
C VAL A 371 7.12 -7.89 2.61
N TYR A 372 6.02 -8.22 1.95
CA TYR A 372 4.68 -7.94 2.43
C TYR A 372 4.15 -9.06 3.32
N TYR A 373 3.33 -8.72 4.31
CA TYR A 373 2.51 -9.71 5.01
C TYR A 373 1.53 -10.37 4.02
N HIS A 374 1.10 -11.60 4.31
CA HIS A 374 0.15 -12.38 3.50
C HIS A 374 -1.16 -12.69 4.24
N SER A 375 -1.15 -12.56 5.57
CA SER A 375 -2.28 -12.78 6.48
C SER A 375 -2.47 -11.58 7.41
N SER A 376 -3.69 -11.41 7.93
CA SER A 376 -4.03 -10.39 8.91
C SER A 376 -3.42 -10.69 10.30
N HIS A 377 -3.27 -9.65 11.11
CA HIS A 377 -2.72 -9.69 12.47
C HIS A 377 -3.32 -8.51 13.25
N GLN A 378 -4.25 -8.74 14.19
CA GLN A 378 -5.02 -7.68 14.89
C GLN A 378 -4.17 -6.61 15.60
N THR A 379 -2.90 -6.90 15.91
CA THR A 379 -1.97 -5.96 16.54
C THR A 379 -0.63 -5.93 15.82
N LEU A 380 -0.13 -4.72 15.58
CA LEU A 380 1.18 -4.43 15.01
C LEU A 380 1.97 -3.48 15.91
N THR A 381 3.28 -3.39 15.69
CA THR A 381 4.13 -2.29 16.16
C THR A 381 4.90 -1.71 14.98
N VAL A 382 5.00 -0.37 14.91
CA VAL A 382 5.84 0.33 13.93
C VAL A 382 7.32 0.16 14.31
N ILE A 383 8.14 -0.37 13.39
CA ILE A 383 9.57 -0.65 13.65
C ILE A 383 10.54 0.25 12.87
N ASN A 384 10.08 0.94 11.82
CA ASN A 384 10.92 1.86 11.04
C ASN A 384 11.40 3.06 11.89
N PRO A 385 12.71 3.38 11.94
CA PRO A 385 13.21 4.59 12.60
C PRO A 385 12.67 5.91 12.03
N ARG A 386 12.13 5.90 10.80
CA ARG A 386 11.42 7.05 10.17
C ARG A 386 9.88 6.98 10.32
N GLY A 387 9.37 6.11 11.17
CA GLY A 387 7.93 5.90 11.35
C GLY A 387 7.24 5.25 10.15
N VAL A 388 5.91 5.18 10.17
CA VAL A 388 5.07 4.70 9.07
C VAL A 388 4.00 5.75 8.81
N ASN A 389 3.81 6.12 7.55
CA ASN A 389 2.72 7.01 7.17
C ASN A 389 1.38 6.26 7.21
N GLU A 390 0.37 6.94 7.72
CA GLU A 390 -1.06 6.62 7.66
C GLU A 390 -1.69 7.33 6.46
N TYR A 391 -2.64 6.68 5.79
CA TYR A 391 -3.20 7.14 4.53
C TYR A 391 -4.71 6.92 4.46
N LEU A 392 -5.46 7.85 3.86
CA LEU A 392 -6.88 7.70 3.58
C LEU A 392 -7.13 6.51 2.62
N ASN A 393 -6.26 6.33 1.63
CA ASN A 393 -6.52 5.42 0.51
C ASN A 393 -5.66 4.15 0.51
N LYS A 394 -6.28 3.04 0.08
CA LYS A 394 -5.69 1.69 -0.05
C LYS A 394 -4.42 1.65 -0.92
N ASN A 395 -4.31 2.51 -1.92
CA ASN A 395 -3.12 2.65 -2.77
C ASN A 395 -1.92 3.33 -2.06
N LEU A 396 -2.15 3.98 -0.90
CA LEU A 396 -1.25 4.89 -0.17
C LEU A 396 -1.17 6.32 -0.76
N THR A 397 -2.29 6.86 -1.26
CA THR A 397 -2.49 8.31 -1.44
C THR A 397 -3.31 8.91 -0.29
N GLY A 398 -3.37 10.24 -0.19
CA GLY A 398 -4.02 10.94 0.94
C GLY A 398 -3.30 10.69 2.26
N LYS A 399 -2.03 11.11 2.38
CA LYS A 399 -1.23 10.93 3.61
C LYS A 399 -1.83 11.75 4.75
N VAL A 400 -2.25 11.09 5.82
CA VAL A 400 -2.82 11.70 7.03
C VAL A 400 -1.72 12.16 7.98
N LYS A 401 -0.93 11.22 8.53
CA LYS A 401 0.10 11.51 9.54
C LYS A 401 1.24 10.49 9.50
N ASN A 402 2.36 10.79 10.17
CA ASN A 402 3.46 9.84 10.38
C ASN A 402 3.39 9.26 11.80
N ILE A 403 3.12 7.96 11.88
CA ILE A 403 3.09 7.19 13.11
C ILE A 403 4.54 6.88 13.50
N LYS A 404 4.93 7.25 14.73
CA LYS A 404 6.32 7.16 15.23
C LYS A 404 6.77 5.70 15.41
N GLN A 405 8.08 5.49 15.45
CA GLN A 405 8.65 4.18 15.82
C GLN A 405 8.14 3.79 17.22
N GLY A 406 7.73 2.53 17.38
CA GLY A 406 7.31 1.98 18.66
C GLY A 406 5.82 2.08 18.97
N THR A 407 5.05 2.86 18.23
CA THR A 407 3.59 2.87 18.37
C THR A 407 3.01 1.49 18.07
N VAL A 408 2.24 0.97 19.02
CA VAL A 408 1.40 -0.21 18.86
C VAL A 408 0.11 0.22 18.15
N LEU A 409 -0.31 -0.56 17.16
CA LEU A 409 -1.48 -0.27 16.34
C LEU A 409 -2.44 -1.45 16.37
N HIS A 410 -3.71 -1.15 16.64
CA HIS A 410 -4.83 -2.07 16.46
C HIS A 410 -5.34 -1.94 15.03
N VAL A 411 -5.57 -3.09 14.37
CA VAL A 411 -5.95 -3.14 12.95
C VAL A 411 -7.12 -4.09 12.77
N THR A 412 -8.16 -3.62 12.09
CA THR A 412 -9.46 -4.29 11.90
C THR A 412 -9.49 -5.09 10.61
N GLY A 413 -8.77 -4.65 9.58
CA GLY A 413 -8.77 -5.26 8.26
C GLY A 413 -7.39 -5.45 7.65
N PHE A 414 -7.34 -6.23 6.57
CA PHE A 414 -6.10 -6.51 5.84
C PHE A 414 -6.42 -6.75 4.37
N VAL A 415 -5.86 -5.92 3.47
CA VAL A 415 -6.24 -5.91 2.05
C VAL A 415 -5.04 -5.98 1.12
N LYS A 416 -5.25 -6.59 -0.05
CA LYS A 416 -4.27 -6.64 -1.16
C LYS A 416 -4.46 -5.44 -2.08
N HIS A 417 -3.36 -4.81 -2.47
CA HIS A 417 -3.29 -3.78 -3.51
C HIS A 417 -2.17 -4.16 -4.47
N ASN A 418 -2.55 -4.70 -5.63
CA ASN A 418 -1.66 -5.39 -6.57
C ASN A 418 -0.81 -6.44 -5.82
N LEU A 419 0.50 -6.50 -6.06
CA LEU A 419 1.43 -7.44 -5.43
C LEU A 419 1.92 -6.99 -4.03
N THR A 420 1.14 -6.15 -3.35
CA THR A 420 1.48 -5.58 -2.05
C THR A 420 0.28 -5.64 -1.10
N THR A 421 0.51 -5.55 0.22
CA THR A 421 -0.59 -5.59 1.20
C THR A 421 -0.64 -4.34 2.07
N ARG A 422 -1.80 -4.14 2.72
CA ARG A 422 -2.13 -3.04 3.62
C ARG A 422 -2.84 -3.61 4.85
N TYR A 423 -2.67 -2.95 5.99
CA TYR A 423 -3.58 -3.12 7.11
C TYR A 423 -4.52 -1.91 7.17
N VAL A 424 -5.76 -2.17 7.59
CA VAL A 424 -6.79 -1.17 7.86
C VAL A 424 -6.79 -0.93 9.36
N LEU A 425 -6.60 0.32 9.77
CA LEU A 425 -6.67 0.77 11.15
C LEU A 425 -8.13 0.82 11.62
N SER A 426 -8.36 1.00 12.93
CA SER A 426 -9.72 1.10 13.49
C SER A 426 -10.54 2.28 12.94
N ASN A 427 -9.88 3.35 12.45
CA ASN A 427 -10.50 4.49 11.77
C ASN A 427 -10.65 4.30 10.24
N GLY A 428 -10.55 3.08 9.72
CA GLY A 428 -10.66 2.79 8.29
C GLY A 428 -9.44 3.17 7.43
N HIS A 429 -8.49 3.95 7.97
CA HIS A 429 -7.28 4.36 7.26
C HIS A 429 -6.31 3.20 7.01
N TYR A 430 -5.45 3.36 6.01
CA TYR A 430 -4.51 2.33 5.56
C TYR A 430 -3.07 2.61 6.00
N ILE A 431 -2.38 1.55 6.39
CA ILE A 431 -0.93 1.52 6.55
C ILE A 431 -0.31 0.38 5.73
N THR A 432 0.98 0.49 5.45
CA THR A 432 1.72 -0.51 4.67
C THR A 432 1.85 -1.86 5.37
N GLY A 433 1.57 -2.96 4.65
CA GLY A 433 1.84 -4.33 5.09
C GLY A 433 3.30 -4.75 5.00
N ASN A 434 4.23 -3.82 4.73
CA ASN A 434 5.65 -4.10 4.56
C ASN A 434 6.31 -4.49 5.90
N ARG A 435 6.80 -5.74 5.97
CA ARG A 435 7.46 -6.35 7.13
C ARG A 435 8.75 -5.64 7.56
N LYS A 436 9.41 -4.83 6.71
CA LYS A 436 10.54 -3.98 7.13
C LYS A 436 10.10 -2.76 7.95
N LEU A 437 8.84 -2.34 7.81
CA LEU A 437 8.32 -1.10 8.38
C LEU A 437 7.40 -1.34 9.59
N VAL A 438 6.62 -2.43 9.56
CA VAL A 438 5.80 -2.92 10.68
C VAL A 438 6.15 -4.37 11.07
N LYS A 439 5.90 -4.73 12.33
CA LYS A 439 6.01 -6.09 12.85
C LYS A 439 4.75 -6.45 13.67
N MET A 440 4.21 -7.65 13.42
CA MET A 440 3.13 -8.25 14.21
C MET A 440 3.41 -8.29 15.73
N GLY A 441 2.35 -8.14 16.52
CA GLY A 441 2.38 -8.16 17.98
C GLY A 441 2.87 -6.85 18.61
N LYS A 442 2.78 -6.80 19.94
CA LYS A 442 3.31 -5.70 20.78
C LYS A 442 4.82 -5.90 20.95
N ILE A 443 5.63 -4.94 20.50
CA ILE A 443 7.10 -5.02 20.57
C ILE A 443 7.62 -4.01 21.60
N LYS A 444 8.25 -4.50 22.69
CA LYS A 444 8.86 -3.65 23.73
C LYS A 444 9.89 -2.69 23.11
N GLN A 445 9.82 -1.42 23.48
CA GLN A 445 10.68 -0.34 22.98
C GLN A 445 11.58 0.19 24.11
N PRO A 446 12.81 0.64 23.81
CA PRO A 446 13.66 1.32 24.78
C PRO A 446 13.35 2.83 24.80
N HIS A 447 12.75 3.33 25.88
CA HIS A 447 12.37 4.75 26.01
C HIS A 447 13.42 5.59 26.76
N GLN A 448 14.16 5.00 27.69
CA GLN A 448 15.24 5.66 28.42
C GLN A 448 16.46 4.74 28.57
N LEU A 449 17.63 5.34 28.78
CA LEU A 449 18.84 4.62 29.20
C LEU A 449 19.57 5.37 30.33
N LYS A 450 20.36 4.62 31.10
CA LYS A 450 21.40 5.13 31.99
C LYS A 450 22.77 4.76 31.43
N ALA A 451 23.67 5.74 31.31
CA ALA A 451 25.07 5.48 30.97
C ALA A 451 25.76 4.73 32.13
N THR A 452 26.34 3.56 31.86
CA THR A 452 27.08 2.77 32.88
C THR A 452 28.55 3.18 32.96
N HIS A 453 29.04 3.85 31.91
CA HIS A 453 30.39 4.37 31.72
C HIS A 453 30.31 5.79 31.11
N PHE A 454 31.46 6.44 30.89
CA PHE A 454 31.52 7.59 29.99
C PHE A 454 31.13 7.18 28.56
N ILE A 455 30.33 7.99 27.87
CA ILE A 455 29.92 7.75 26.48
C ILE A 455 30.00 9.03 25.63
N ASN A 456 30.48 8.90 24.39
CA ASN A 456 30.46 9.97 23.40
C ASN A 456 29.07 10.10 22.74
N ARG A 457 28.70 11.33 22.37
CA ARG A 457 27.57 11.67 21.50
C ARG A 457 28.10 12.04 20.11
N TYR A 458 27.37 11.66 19.07
CA TYR A 458 27.76 11.83 17.67
C TYR A 458 26.64 12.43 16.82
N ALA A 459 27.00 13.08 15.72
CA ALA A 459 26.03 13.67 14.80
C ALA A 459 25.16 12.61 14.08
N ASP A 460 25.70 11.42 13.84
CA ASP A 460 25.13 10.40 12.95
C ASP A 460 25.19 8.98 13.55
N PRO A 461 24.42 8.00 13.04
CA PRO A 461 24.39 6.63 13.60
C PRO A 461 25.62 5.77 13.25
N ASN A 462 26.45 6.13 12.29
CA ASN A 462 27.73 5.46 12.08
C ASN A 462 28.75 5.84 13.17
N LEU A 463 28.51 6.93 13.90
CA LEU A 463 29.39 7.53 14.92
C LEU A 463 30.66 8.16 14.31
N ALA A 464 30.53 8.79 13.14
CA ALA A 464 31.66 9.35 12.38
C ALA A 464 32.17 10.68 12.97
N LYS A 465 31.28 11.59 13.37
CA LYS A 465 31.66 12.90 13.97
C LYS A 465 31.14 13.02 15.41
N ARG A 466 32.05 13.03 16.39
CA ARG A 466 31.74 13.32 17.80
C ARG A 466 31.24 14.75 17.93
N ASN A 467 30.17 14.97 18.70
CA ASN A 467 29.59 16.30 18.93
C ASN A 467 29.20 16.55 20.41
N GLY A 468 29.71 15.74 21.34
CA GLY A 468 29.45 15.86 22.78
C GLY A 468 29.80 14.57 23.52
N HIS A 469 29.53 14.53 24.82
CA HIS A 469 29.71 13.35 25.66
C HIS A 469 28.76 13.37 26.87
N PHE A 470 28.69 12.26 27.61
CA PHE A 470 27.94 12.12 28.85
C PHE A 470 28.76 11.30 29.87
N LYS A 471 28.69 11.69 31.15
CA LYS A 471 29.40 11.01 32.25
C LYS A 471 28.68 9.70 32.64
N LYS A 472 29.39 8.83 33.38
CA LYS A 472 28.77 7.66 34.04
C LYS A 472 27.60 8.13 34.91
N GLY A 473 26.50 7.39 34.88
CA GLY A 473 25.29 7.69 35.67
C GLY A 473 24.23 8.53 34.95
N THR A 474 24.57 9.29 33.89
CA THR A 474 23.61 10.14 33.17
C THR A 474 22.44 9.33 32.61
N LYS A 475 21.20 9.77 32.91
CA LYS A 475 19.96 9.27 32.27
C LYS A 475 19.69 10.04 30.97
N LEU A 476 19.27 9.36 29.91
CA LEU A 476 18.94 9.96 28.61
C LEU A 476 17.63 9.38 28.06
N VAL A 477 16.75 10.27 27.57
CA VAL A 477 15.54 9.88 26.82
C VAL A 477 15.92 9.46 25.39
N ILE A 478 15.46 8.28 24.99
CA ILE A 478 15.65 7.72 23.66
C ILE A 478 14.47 8.16 22.78
N LYS A 479 14.74 8.99 21.77
CA LYS A 479 13.73 9.47 20.81
C LYS A 479 13.32 8.39 19.80
N ARG A 480 14.23 7.47 19.50
CA ARG A 480 14.10 6.30 18.59
C ARG A 480 15.39 5.47 18.63
N TYR A 481 15.35 4.23 18.16
CA TYR A 481 16.56 3.48 17.82
C TYR A 481 16.70 3.30 16.30
N THR A 482 17.94 3.18 15.84
CA THR A 482 18.31 2.84 14.46
C THR A 482 19.52 1.92 14.45
N PHE A 483 20.11 1.64 13.29
CA PHE A 483 21.35 0.87 13.14
C PHE A 483 22.36 1.66 12.29
N SER A 484 23.66 1.44 12.52
CA SER A 484 24.71 2.00 11.65
C SER A 484 24.66 1.39 10.24
N HIS A 485 25.31 2.05 9.28
CA HIS A 485 25.53 1.54 7.92
C HIS A 485 24.25 1.14 7.16
N GLU A 486 23.17 1.93 7.29
CA GLU A 486 21.85 1.67 6.70
C GLU A 486 21.94 1.15 5.24
N ALA A 487 22.48 1.96 4.33
CA ALA A 487 22.60 1.67 2.90
C ALA A 487 23.69 0.63 2.54
N SER A 488 24.55 0.23 3.48
CA SER A 488 25.64 -0.70 3.19
C SER A 488 25.11 -2.13 3.06
N LEU A 489 25.28 -2.74 1.89
CA LEU A 489 24.97 -4.15 1.66
C LEU A 489 26.06 -5.12 2.17
N THR A 490 27.25 -4.59 2.50
CA THR A 490 28.41 -5.35 2.99
C THR A 490 28.62 -5.26 4.51
N LYS A 491 28.03 -4.27 5.19
CA LYS A 491 28.10 -4.13 6.66
C LYS A 491 26.71 -4.30 7.30
N SER A 492 26.60 -5.19 8.29
CA SER A 492 25.31 -5.54 8.94
C SER A 492 24.61 -4.30 9.51
N GLY A 493 25.30 -3.57 10.38
CA GLY A 493 24.76 -2.42 11.10
C GLY A 493 24.47 -2.74 12.56
N THR A 494 25.00 -1.92 13.47
CA THR A 494 24.90 -2.09 14.93
C THR A 494 23.91 -1.09 15.50
N MET A 495 23.11 -1.48 16.49
CA MET A 495 22.07 -0.61 17.06
C MET A 495 22.65 0.69 17.65
N ARG A 496 21.86 1.76 17.57
CA ARG A 496 22.13 3.12 18.05
C ARG A 496 20.86 3.73 18.65
N TYR A 497 21.02 4.55 19.68
CA TYR A 497 19.92 5.34 20.23
C TYR A 497 20.06 6.79 19.81
N ALA A 498 18.97 7.39 19.33
CA ALA A 498 18.88 8.83 19.09
C ALA A 498 18.41 9.53 20.38
N VAL A 499 19.13 10.59 20.78
CA VAL A 499 18.91 11.34 22.03
C VAL A 499 18.84 12.85 21.72
N LYS A 500 18.77 13.73 22.74
CA LYS A 500 18.87 15.19 22.50
C LYS A 500 20.29 15.53 21.98
N GLY A 501 20.35 16.11 20.78
CA GLY A 501 21.60 16.57 20.14
C GLY A 501 22.41 15.52 19.38
N GLY A 502 21.90 14.30 19.15
CA GLY A 502 22.61 13.32 18.32
C GLY A 502 22.31 11.86 18.64
N TYR A 503 23.29 10.99 18.38
CA TYR A 503 23.25 9.54 18.58
C TYR A 503 24.28 9.09 19.62
N VAL A 504 23.96 8.00 20.31
CA VAL A 504 24.87 7.30 21.24
C VAL A 504 24.90 5.80 20.96
N THR A 505 25.89 5.11 21.53
CA THR A 505 26.00 3.65 21.46
C THR A 505 24.79 2.96 22.13
N ALA A 506 24.39 1.80 21.58
CA ALA A 506 23.44 0.89 22.22
C ALA A 506 24.13 -0.37 22.79
N ASN A 507 25.46 -0.37 22.90
CA ASN A 507 26.21 -1.48 23.49
C ASN A 507 25.95 -1.56 25.01
N GLN A 508 25.40 -2.68 25.46
CA GLN A 508 24.98 -2.92 26.84
C GLN A 508 26.12 -2.82 27.88
N LYS A 509 27.40 -2.97 27.47
CA LYS A 509 28.55 -2.69 28.34
C LYS A 509 28.60 -1.22 28.79
N TYR A 510 28.13 -0.28 27.97
CA TYR A 510 28.24 1.17 28.18
C TYR A 510 26.91 1.88 28.51
N VAL A 511 25.77 1.26 28.20
CA VAL A 511 24.42 1.78 28.50
C VAL A 511 23.47 0.69 28.97
N LYS A 512 22.71 0.94 30.03
CA LYS A 512 21.60 0.09 30.48
C LYS A 512 20.28 0.76 30.10
N VAL A 513 19.44 0.10 29.31
CA VAL A 513 18.06 0.55 29.09
C VAL A 513 17.30 0.48 30.42
N ILE A 514 16.56 1.52 30.74
CA ILE A 514 15.67 1.59 31.90
C ILE A 514 14.22 1.76 31.40
N LYS A 515 13.25 1.39 32.24
CA LYS A 515 11.82 1.57 31.93
C LYS A 515 11.50 3.06 31.80
#